data_AF-A0AAX1LN85-F1
#
_entry.id   AF-A0AAX1LN85-F1
#
_cell.length_a   1.000
_cell.length_b   1.000
_cell.length_c   1.000
_cell.angle_alpha   90.00
_cell.angle_beta   90.00
_cell.angle_gamma   90.00
#
_symmetry.space_group_name_H-M   'P 1'
#
loop_
_entity.id
_entity.type
_entity.pdbx_description
1 polymer ?
#
loop_
_entity_poly.entity_id
_entity_poly.type
_entity_poly.pdbx_seq_one_letter_code
_entity_poly.pdbx_strand_id
1 'polypeptide(L)'
;MCGDCAYYCEHCEHSLCEDCGYRCRMCDDRLCSDCQEYCEQCDERYCPYCYERHACANTQDPCYRDPYEGRPVREPFTFGLEIEVDGNHDTDMLRNHRLIAGWCPDGSLHHDGSLEYQSEPMTMSQLTEIRRLVERIATDTDNTLSGGHMHISRTGRQTPARWYWALEALDETQCEALNMRHMTDTRWCELIHGDYCGKDTAINDTHRHAIEFRTFGPWHHDTAGRLDAAVHYMHAMWRFFQKFPVPKLKTRDIQAMSRVAATQAINDTNATTAGRERI
;
A
#
# COMPACT_ATOMS: atom_id res chain seq x y z
N MET A 1 11.83 30.31 -18.73
CA MET A 1 11.05 29.71 -17.63
C MET A 1 10.83 30.79 -16.58
N CYS A 2 9.63 30.98 -16.04
CA CYS A 2 9.48 31.79 -14.83
C CYS A 2 10.06 30.98 -13.65
N GLY A 3 10.55 31.66 -12.61
CA GLY A 3 11.30 31.03 -11.51
C GLY A 3 10.52 29.95 -10.74
N ASP A 4 9.19 29.95 -10.82
CA ASP A 4 8.30 29.02 -10.11
C ASP A 4 7.89 27.77 -10.93
N CYS A 5 8.35 27.66 -12.18
CA CYS A 5 8.07 26.51 -13.05
C CYS A 5 9.35 25.75 -13.47
N ALA A 6 10.49 26.09 -12.85
CA ALA A 6 11.76 25.44 -13.09
C ALA A 6 11.95 24.30 -12.08
N TYR A 7 11.99 23.07 -12.58
CA TYR A 7 12.48 21.93 -11.82
C TYR A 7 14.00 21.87 -11.95
N TYR A 8 14.64 21.04 -11.12
CA TYR A 8 16.07 20.80 -11.22
C TYR A 8 16.31 19.30 -11.33
N CYS A 9 17.32 18.92 -12.10
CA CYS A 9 17.82 17.57 -12.06
C CYS A 9 18.48 17.33 -10.71
N GLU A 10 18.04 16.32 -9.97
CA GLU A 10 18.57 15.96 -8.65
C GLU A 10 20.03 15.48 -8.71
N HIS A 11 20.56 15.17 -9.91
CA HIS A 11 21.94 14.72 -10.08
C HIS A 11 22.93 15.82 -10.48
N CYS A 12 22.53 16.74 -11.35
CA CYS A 12 23.44 17.75 -11.93
C CYS A 12 22.96 19.19 -11.76
N GLU A 13 21.86 19.41 -11.04
CA GLU A 13 21.23 20.71 -10.78
C GLU A 13 20.82 21.47 -12.06
N HIS A 14 20.82 20.81 -13.22
CA HIS A 14 20.38 21.43 -14.47
C HIS A 14 18.90 21.79 -14.40
N SER A 15 18.56 22.99 -14.86
CA SER A 15 17.17 23.46 -14.82
C SER A 15 16.33 22.75 -15.89
N LEU A 16 15.21 22.19 -15.46
CA LEU A 16 14.29 21.38 -16.27
C LEU A 16 12.94 22.09 -16.42
N CYS A 17 12.38 22.01 -17.62
CA CYS A 17 10.97 22.28 -17.82
C CYS A 17 10.10 21.14 -17.24
N GLU A 18 8.81 21.38 -17.06
CA GLU A 18 7.86 20.38 -16.52
C GLU A 18 7.90 19.04 -17.27
N ASP A 19 7.98 19.09 -18.60
CA ASP A 19 7.99 17.92 -19.50
C ASP A 19 9.39 17.35 -19.78
N CYS A 20 10.44 18.05 -19.36
CA CYS A 20 11.82 17.72 -19.70
C CYS A 20 12.48 16.76 -18.68
N GLY A 21 11.80 16.51 -17.56
CA GLY A 21 12.30 15.69 -16.46
C GLY A 21 11.72 14.27 -16.51
N TYR A 22 12.59 13.28 -16.39
CA TYR A 22 12.22 11.89 -16.13
C TYR A 22 12.22 11.64 -14.62
N ARG A 23 11.41 10.70 -14.13
CA ARG A 23 11.48 10.25 -12.74
C ARG A 23 12.20 8.92 -12.68
N CYS A 24 13.17 8.79 -11.78
CA CYS A 24 13.80 7.51 -11.47
C CYS A 24 12.74 6.56 -10.91
N ARG A 25 12.57 5.39 -11.51
CA ARG A 25 11.55 4.42 -11.06
C ARG A 25 11.73 4.00 -9.59
N MET A 26 12.98 3.89 -9.13
CA MET A 26 13.32 3.46 -7.77
C MET A 26 13.18 4.58 -6.73
N CYS A 27 13.93 5.68 -6.85
CA CYS A 27 13.95 6.74 -5.82
C CYS A 27 13.00 7.93 -6.09
N ASP A 28 12.32 7.97 -7.24
CA ASP A 28 11.50 9.09 -7.72
C ASP A 28 12.25 10.40 -8.04
N ASP A 29 13.58 10.42 -7.92
CA ASP A 29 14.43 11.56 -8.28
C ASP A 29 14.12 12.05 -9.70
N ARG A 30 14.04 13.37 -9.86
CA ARG A 30 13.82 13.99 -11.17
C ARG A 30 15.16 14.16 -11.90
N LEU A 31 15.25 13.65 -13.12
CA LEU A 31 16.48 13.54 -13.90
C LEU A 31 16.34 14.21 -15.26
N CYS A 32 17.40 14.84 -15.74
CA CYS A 32 17.50 15.25 -17.15
C CYS A 32 17.76 14.03 -18.05
N SER A 33 17.63 14.21 -19.36
CA SER A 33 17.95 13.17 -20.35
C SER A 33 19.37 12.62 -20.24
N ASP A 34 20.31 13.44 -19.77
CA ASP A 34 21.73 13.11 -19.71
C ASP A 34 22.13 12.44 -18.39
N CYS A 35 21.26 12.50 -17.38
CA CYS A 35 21.48 11.91 -16.06
C CYS A 35 20.52 10.75 -15.77
N GLN A 36 19.79 10.28 -16.77
CA GLN A 36 18.97 9.09 -16.67
C GLN A 36 19.64 7.93 -17.42
N GLU A 37 19.55 6.75 -16.82
CA GLU A 37 19.88 5.48 -17.43
C GLU A 37 18.59 4.75 -17.79
N TYR A 38 18.53 4.20 -18.99
CA TYR A 38 17.36 3.48 -19.49
C TYR A 38 17.65 1.98 -19.54
N CYS A 39 16.83 1.16 -18.85
CA CYS A 39 16.93 -0.31 -18.95
C CYS A 39 16.04 -0.82 -20.08
N GLU A 40 16.64 -1.36 -21.15
CA GLU A 40 15.90 -1.97 -22.26
C GLU A 40 15.07 -3.20 -21.85
N GLN A 41 15.40 -3.85 -20.73
CA GLN A 41 14.71 -5.07 -20.29
C GLN A 41 13.36 -4.79 -19.60
N CYS A 42 13.24 -3.67 -18.88
CA CYS A 42 12.00 -3.27 -18.21
C CYS A 42 11.35 -1.99 -18.76
N ASP A 43 11.96 -1.34 -19.76
CA ASP A 43 11.47 -0.08 -20.36
C ASP A 43 11.32 1.07 -19.34
N GLU A 44 12.13 1.05 -18.27
CA GLU A 44 12.11 2.06 -17.20
C GLU A 44 13.39 2.91 -17.15
N ARG A 45 13.28 4.08 -16.51
CA ARG A 45 14.36 5.05 -16.35
C ARG A 45 14.81 5.15 -14.90
N TYR A 46 16.12 5.23 -14.69
CA TYR A 46 16.77 5.22 -13.39
C TYR A 46 17.82 6.33 -13.29
N CYS A 47 18.15 6.78 -12.08
CA CYS A 47 19.40 7.52 -11.88
C CYS A 47 20.59 6.55 -11.95
N PRO A 48 21.83 7.00 -12.22
CA PRO A 48 22.98 6.11 -12.37
C PRO A 48 23.19 5.19 -11.16
N TYR A 49 22.97 5.72 -9.96
CA TYR A 49 23.06 4.96 -8.71
C TYR A 49 22.02 3.83 -8.62
N CYS A 50 20.77 4.11 -9.00
CA CYS A 50 19.71 3.11 -9.02
C CYS A 50 19.90 2.12 -10.18
N TYR A 51 20.45 2.55 -11.31
CA TYR A 51 20.73 1.68 -12.45
C TYR A 51 21.81 0.63 -12.17
N GLU A 52 22.79 0.89 -11.31
CA GLU A 52 23.73 -0.18 -10.95
C GLU A 52 23.10 -1.23 -10.02
N ARG A 53 21.98 -0.89 -9.37
CA ARG A 53 21.32 -1.72 -8.34
C ARG A 53 20.01 -2.32 -8.83
N HIS A 54 19.47 -1.86 -9.94
CA HIS A 54 18.22 -2.37 -10.47
C HIS A 54 18.43 -3.79 -11.04
N ALA A 55 17.61 -4.73 -10.58
CA ALA A 55 17.62 -6.10 -11.04
C ALA A 55 16.49 -6.31 -12.07
N CYS A 56 16.71 -5.87 -13.32
CA CYS A 56 15.74 -5.98 -14.43
C CYS A 56 15.23 -7.42 -14.69
N ALA A 57 15.99 -8.45 -14.32
CA ALA A 57 15.62 -9.85 -14.53
C ALA A 57 14.70 -10.44 -13.43
N ASN A 58 14.41 -9.69 -12.37
CA ASN A 58 13.69 -10.19 -11.20
C ASN A 58 12.38 -9.44 -10.92
N THR A 59 11.67 -9.06 -11.99
CA THR A 59 10.37 -8.39 -11.94
C THR A 59 9.33 -9.23 -12.65
N GLN A 60 8.10 -9.20 -12.15
CA GLN A 60 6.92 -9.65 -12.85
C GLN A 60 5.82 -8.60 -12.67
N ASP A 61 5.38 -7.99 -13.77
CA ASP A 61 4.24 -7.08 -13.74
C ASP A 61 2.97 -7.83 -13.31
N PRO A 62 2.14 -7.22 -12.46
CA PRO A 62 0.94 -7.87 -11.98
C PRO A 62 -0.09 -8.09 -13.10
N CYS A 63 -0.45 -9.35 -13.34
CA CYS A 63 -1.55 -9.72 -14.23
C CYS A 63 -2.79 -10.05 -13.39
N TYR A 64 -3.50 -9.00 -12.95
CA TYR A 64 -4.62 -9.15 -12.02
C TYR A 64 -5.80 -9.91 -12.62
N ARG A 65 -6.36 -10.84 -11.83
CA ARG A 65 -7.62 -11.53 -12.14
C ARG A 65 -8.79 -10.83 -11.46
N ASP A 66 -9.94 -10.75 -12.15
CA ASP A 66 -11.18 -10.26 -11.53
C ASP A 66 -11.71 -11.33 -10.55
N PRO A 67 -11.76 -11.06 -9.22
CA PRO A 67 -12.25 -12.03 -8.25
C PRO A 67 -13.76 -12.32 -8.40
N TYR A 68 -14.49 -11.53 -9.19
CA TYR A 68 -15.90 -11.73 -9.52
C TYR A 68 -16.11 -12.21 -10.97
N GLU A 69 -15.08 -12.69 -11.65
CA GLU A 69 -15.20 -13.25 -12.98
C GLU A 69 -16.30 -14.34 -13.01
N GLY A 70 -17.20 -14.22 -14.00
CA GLY A 70 -18.36 -15.11 -14.14
C GLY A 70 -19.49 -14.89 -13.13
N ARG A 71 -19.34 -14.00 -12.15
CA ARG A 71 -20.38 -13.61 -11.17
C ARG A 71 -20.36 -12.10 -10.93
N PRO A 72 -20.73 -11.28 -11.93
CA PRO A 72 -20.62 -9.83 -11.84
C PRO A 72 -21.43 -9.28 -10.67
N VAL A 73 -20.76 -8.48 -9.85
CA VAL A 73 -21.34 -7.74 -8.74
C VAL A 73 -21.20 -6.25 -9.04
N ARG A 74 -22.27 -5.47 -8.81
CA ARG A 74 -22.32 -4.06 -9.24
C ARG A 74 -21.34 -3.15 -8.47
N GLU A 75 -21.15 -3.41 -7.19
CA GLU A 75 -20.26 -2.64 -6.30
C GLU A 75 -19.64 -3.64 -5.29
N PRO A 76 -18.66 -4.46 -5.71
CA PRO A 76 -18.03 -5.41 -4.82
C PRO A 76 -16.96 -4.73 -3.97
N PHE A 77 -16.80 -5.20 -2.73
CA PHE A 77 -15.62 -4.92 -1.95
C PHE A 77 -14.51 -5.91 -2.33
N THR A 78 -13.41 -5.39 -2.86
CA THR A 78 -12.13 -6.11 -2.94
C THR A 78 -11.07 -5.41 -2.11
N PHE A 79 -10.07 -6.18 -1.69
CA PHE A 79 -8.82 -5.66 -1.14
C PHE A 79 -7.61 -6.36 -1.76
N GLY A 80 -6.50 -5.67 -1.88
CA GLY A 80 -5.19 -6.23 -2.25
C GLY A 80 -4.11 -5.71 -1.31
N LEU A 81 -2.99 -6.41 -1.23
CA LEU A 81 -1.83 -6.01 -0.43
C LEU A 81 -0.63 -5.78 -1.33
N GLU A 82 0.13 -4.74 -1.02
CA GLU A 82 1.54 -4.63 -1.40
C GLU A 82 2.34 -5.08 -0.17
N ILE A 83 3.15 -6.12 -0.35
CA ILE A 83 3.95 -6.73 0.72
C ILE A 83 5.40 -6.43 0.40
N GLU A 84 6.00 -5.50 1.14
CA GLU A 84 7.42 -5.20 1.04
C GLU A 84 8.20 -6.04 2.04
N VAL A 85 9.23 -6.72 1.55
CA VAL A 85 10.13 -7.53 2.37
C VAL A 85 11.55 -7.08 2.09
N ASP A 86 12.17 -6.44 3.08
CA ASP A 86 13.55 -5.98 3.02
C ASP A 86 14.48 -7.14 3.39
N GLY A 87 15.53 -7.37 2.59
CA GLY A 87 16.53 -8.41 2.77
C GLY A 87 16.10 -9.79 2.25
N ASN A 88 16.90 -10.80 2.58
CA ASN A 88 16.66 -12.18 2.17
C ASN A 88 15.40 -12.76 2.84
N HIS A 89 14.61 -13.46 2.03
CA HIS A 89 13.40 -14.17 2.43
C HIS A 89 13.07 -15.26 1.40
N ASP A 90 12.07 -16.10 1.67
CA ASP A 90 11.63 -17.16 0.76
C ASP A 90 10.89 -16.59 -0.46
N THR A 91 11.66 -16.12 -1.44
CA THR A 91 11.12 -15.52 -2.67
C THR A 91 10.37 -16.55 -3.51
N ASP A 92 10.77 -17.83 -3.49
CA ASP A 92 10.10 -18.89 -4.26
C ASP A 92 8.70 -19.15 -3.72
N MET A 93 8.52 -19.16 -2.40
CA MET A 93 7.19 -19.27 -1.79
C MET A 93 6.26 -18.15 -2.26
N LEU A 94 6.73 -16.90 -2.26
CA LEU A 94 5.91 -15.75 -2.61
C LEU A 94 5.60 -15.71 -4.11
N ARG A 95 6.62 -15.85 -4.96
CA ARG A 95 6.48 -15.79 -6.43
C ARG A 95 5.57 -16.88 -7.00
N ASN A 96 5.56 -18.06 -6.36
CA ASN A 96 4.73 -19.18 -6.80
C ASN A 96 3.37 -19.25 -6.08
N HIS A 97 3.08 -18.33 -5.15
CA HIS A 97 1.81 -18.35 -4.44
C HIS A 97 0.68 -17.81 -5.33
N ARG A 98 -0.43 -18.54 -5.39
CA ARG A 98 -1.58 -18.20 -6.26
C ARG A 98 -2.29 -16.87 -5.95
N LEU A 99 -1.91 -16.20 -4.86
CA LEU A 99 -2.44 -14.90 -4.44
C LEU A 99 -1.48 -13.76 -4.75
N ILE A 100 -0.29 -14.03 -5.27
CA ILE A 100 0.67 -13.02 -5.73
C ILE A 100 0.53 -12.91 -7.25
N ALA A 101 0.31 -11.68 -7.72
CA ALA A 101 0.10 -11.36 -9.13
C ALA A 101 1.39 -10.89 -9.80
N GLY A 102 2.28 -10.23 -9.04
CA GLY A 102 3.53 -9.67 -9.52
C GLY A 102 4.48 -9.32 -8.39
N TRP A 103 5.70 -8.94 -8.74
CA TRP A 103 6.74 -8.50 -7.81
C TRP A 103 7.79 -7.66 -8.53
N CYS A 104 8.48 -6.81 -7.78
CA CYS A 104 9.61 -6.06 -8.29
C CYS A 104 10.58 -5.70 -7.16
N PRO A 105 11.85 -5.39 -7.48
CA PRO A 105 12.72 -4.68 -6.57
C PRO A 105 12.12 -3.31 -6.29
N ASP A 106 11.91 -2.97 -5.03
CA ASP A 106 11.55 -1.63 -4.61
C ASP A 106 12.80 -0.87 -4.16
N GLY A 107 13.01 0.31 -4.73
CA GLY A 107 14.13 1.19 -4.42
C GLY A 107 14.01 1.88 -3.05
N SER A 108 12.84 1.81 -2.40
CA SER A 108 12.65 2.25 -1.02
C SER A 108 13.34 1.30 -0.01
N LEU A 109 13.55 0.04 -0.40
CA LEU A 109 14.16 -1.00 0.43
C LEU A 109 15.69 -0.95 0.34
N HIS A 110 16.37 -1.32 1.42
CA HIS A 110 17.78 -0.94 1.63
C HIS A 110 18.76 -2.11 1.51
N HIS A 111 18.28 -3.35 1.57
CA HIS A 111 19.11 -4.55 1.55
C HIS A 111 19.09 -5.27 0.20
N ASP A 112 20.14 -6.04 -0.07
CA ASP A 112 20.15 -6.94 -1.22
C ASP A 112 19.13 -8.07 -1.00
N GLY A 113 18.39 -8.43 -2.05
CA GLY A 113 17.34 -9.46 -2.00
C GLY A 113 15.94 -8.91 -1.69
N SER A 114 15.82 -7.62 -1.38
CA SER A 114 14.54 -6.97 -1.09
C SER A 114 13.59 -6.95 -2.28
N LEU A 115 12.30 -7.20 -2.01
CA LEU A 115 11.26 -7.24 -3.03
C LEU A 115 9.92 -6.73 -2.46
N GLU A 116 9.19 -6.02 -3.32
CA GLU A 116 7.78 -5.73 -3.16
C GLU A 116 6.96 -6.77 -3.93
N TYR A 117 5.91 -7.30 -3.30
CA TYR A 117 4.99 -8.26 -3.89
C TYR A 117 3.58 -7.69 -3.96
N GLN A 118 2.98 -7.79 -5.14
CA GLN A 118 1.63 -7.34 -5.42
C GLN A 118 0.67 -8.52 -5.32
N SER A 119 -0.28 -8.48 -4.39
CA SER A 119 -1.30 -9.52 -4.31
C SER A 119 -2.34 -9.38 -5.44
N GLU A 120 -3.04 -10.47 -5.73
CA GLU A 120 -4.30 -10.42 -6.47
C GLU A 120 -5.34 -9.56 -5.73
N PRO A 121 -6.29 -8.91 -6.44
CA PRO A 121 -7.50 -8.39 -5.80
C PRO A 121 -8.29 -9.55 -5.20
N MET A 122 -8.53 -9.47 -3.90
CA MET A 122 -9.16 -10.51 -3.10
C MET A 122 -10.52 -10.07 -2.57
N THR A 123 -11.35 -11.05 -2.24
CA THR A 123 -12.58 -10.87 -1.45
C THR A 123 -12.33 -11.31 -0.01
N MET A 124 -13.29 -11.07 0.88
CA MET A 124 -13.24 -11.57 2.26
C MET A 124 -13.02 -13.10 2.34
N SER A 125 -13.35 -13.87 1.30
CA SER A 125 -13.14 -15.33 1.30
C SER A 125 -11.66 -15.74 1.25
N GLN A 126 -10.77 -14.89 0.73
CA GLN A 126 -9.33 -15.14 0.67
C GLN A 126 -8.57 -14.61 1.90
N LEU A 127 -9.22 -13.89 2.82
CA LEU A 127 -8.56 -13.26 3.97
C LEU A 127 -7.74 -14.25 4.82
N THR A 128 -8.31 -15.41 5.14
CA THR A 128 -7.59 -16.42 5.93
C THR A 128 -6.36 -16.96 5.20
N GLU A 129 -6.40 -17.05 3.87
CA GLU A 129 -5.29 -17.57 3.08
C GLU A 129 -4.15 -16.56 2.97
N ILE A 130 -4.46 -15.30 2.65
CA ILE A 130 -3.42 -14.26 2.58
C ILE A 130 -2.78 -14.05 3.95
N ARG A 131 -3.55 -14.10 5.05
CA ARG A 131 -2.99 -14.06 6.41
C ARG A 131 -2.00 -15.19 6.66
N ARG A 132 -2.33 -16.42 6.24
CA ARG A 132 -1.42 -17.57 6.36
C ARG A 132 -0.17 -17.45 5.49
N LEU A 133 -0.25 -16.80 4.33
CA LEU A 133 0.92 -16.48 3.52
C LEU A 133 1.82 -15.50 4.27
N VAL A 134 1.25 -14.37 4.74
CA VAL A 134 1.96 -13.34 5.49
C VAL A 134 2.61 -13.90 6.76
N GLU A 135 1.91 -14.77 7.49
CA GLU A 135 2.40 -15.47 8.69
C GLU A 135 3.63 -16.34 8.41
N ARG A 136 3.88 -16.75 7.16
CA ARG A 136 5.05 -17.56 6.77
C ARG A 136 6.24 -16.75 6.29
N ILE A 137 6.09 -15.43 6.13
CA ILE A 137 7.17 -14.55 5.71
C ILE A 137 8.07 -14.30 6.92
N ALA A 138 9.11 -15.12 7.05
CA ALA A 138 10.20 -14.89 7.97
C ALA A 138 11.16 -13.86 7.37
N THR A 139 11.60 -12.92 8.19
CA THR A 139 12.53 -11.86 7.81
C THR A 139 13.81 -11.99 8.63
N ASP A 140 14.95 -12.08 7.95
CA ASP A 140 16.26 -12.22 8.60
C ASP A 140 16.89 -10.86 8.98
N THR A 141 16.20 -9.77 8.66
CA THR A 141 16.63 -8.37 8.79
C THR A 141 15.53 -7.53 9.44
N ASP A 142 15.93 -6.37 9.96
CA ASP A 142 14.99 -5.38 10.49
C ASP A 142 14.14 -4.79 9.37
N ASN A 143 12.84 -5.13 9.37
CA ASN A 143 11.85 -4.67 8.41
C ASN A 143 11.03 -3.48 8.93
N THR A 144 11.46 -2.81 10.00
CA THR A 144 10.72 -1.66 10.54
C THR A 144 10.50 -0.54 9.52
N LEU A 145 11.41 -0.36 8.57
CA LEU A 145 11.32 0.64 7.50
C LEU A 145 10.52 0.19 6.27
N SER A 146 10.23 -1.11 6.13
CA SER A 146 9.41 -1.64 5.04
C SER A 146 7.97 -1.17 5.17
N GLY A 147 7.34 -0.85 4.05
CA GLY A 147 5.91 -0.54 3.95
C GLY A 147 5.04 -1.79 3.89
N GLY A 148 3.74 -1.58 4.01
CA GLY A 148 2.74 -2.57 3.63
C GLY A 148 1.52 -1.84 3.13
N HIS A 149 1.29 -1.77 1.84
CA HIS A 149 0.13 -1.01 1.35
C HIS A 149 -1.09 -1.91 1.29
N MET A 150 -2.27 -1.33 1.50
CA MET A 150 -3.53 -2.01 1.24
C MET A 150 -4.33 -1.23 0.21
N HIS A 151 -4.79 -1.92 -0.82
CA HIS A 151 -5.62 -1.35 -1.86
C HIS A 151 -7.05 -1.82 -1.61
N ILE A 152 -8.03 -0.93 -1.68
CA ILE A 152 -9.45 -1.32 -1.64
C ILE A 152 -10.17 -0.86 -2.89
N SER A 153 -11.12 -1.66 -3.37
CA SER A 153 -12.01 -1.29 -4.47
C SER A 153 -12.61 0.12 -4.33
N ARG A 154 -12.58 0.90 -5.41
CA ARG A 154 -13.15 2.24 -5.45
C ARG A 154 -14.54 2.24 -6.10
N THR A 155 -15.46 2.98 -5.48
CA THR A 155 -16.72 3.40 -6.13
C THR A 155 -16.82 4.91 -6.06
N GLY A 156 -17.82 5.52 -6.70
CA GLY A 156 -18.07 6.97 -6.59
C GLY A 156 -18.40 7.46 -5.17
N ARG A 157 -18.56 6.55 -4.18
CA ARG A 157 -18.77 6.90 -2.76
C ARG A 157 -17.50 6.76 -1.92
N GLN A 158 -16.45 6.17 -2.47
CA GLN A 158 -15.13 6.03 -1.85
C GLN A 158 -14.28 7.21 -2.32
N THR A 159 -14.13 8.21 -1.45
CA THR A 159 -13.33 9.41 -1.73
C THR A 159 -12.18 9.49 -0.74
N PRO A 160 -10.99 9.94 -1.13
CA PRO A 160 -9.84 10.02 -0.23
C PRO A 160 -10.12 10.92 0.97
N ALA A 161 -10.87 12.02 0.81
CA ALA A 161 -11.28 12.88 1.92
C ALA A 161 -12.13 12.19 2.99
N ARG A 162 -12.99 11.23 2.61
CA ARG A 162 -13.76 10.43 3.59
C ARG A 162 -12.84 9.50 4.37
N TRP A 163 -11.87 8.90 3.69
CA TRP A 163 -10.88 8.03 4.31
C TRP A 163 -9.92 8.80 5.20
N TYR A 164 -9.56 10.04 4.84
CA TYR A 164 -8.78 10.92 5.70
C TYR A 164 -9.44 11.08 7.06
N TRP A 165 -10.72 11.47 7.08
CA TRP A 165 -11.48 11.62 8.33
C TRP A 165 -11.73 10.29 9.05
N ALA A 166 -11.60 9.15 8.37
CA ALA A 166 -11.65 7.85 9.02
C ALA A 166 -10.34 7.55 9.75
N LEU A 167 -9.19 7.75 9.09
CA LEU A 167 -7.88 7.49 9.68
C LEU A 167 -7.56 8.49 10.81
N GLU A 168 -7.84 9.78 10.61
CA GLU A 168 -7.58 10.84 11.61
C GLU A 168 -8.36 10.62 12.92
N ALA A 169 -9.43 9.83 12.88
CA ALA A 169 -10.25 9.52 14.04
C ALA A 169 -9.65 8.45 14.97
N LEU A 170 -8.69 7.67 14.48
CA LEU A 170 -8.09 6.55 15.20
C LEU A 170 -7.10 7.08 16.24
N ASP A 171 -7.02 6.39 17.37
CA ASP A 171 -5.96 6.63 18.36
C ASP A 171 -4.74 5.72 18.13
N GLU A 172 -3.67 5.95 18.90
CA GLU A 172 -2.41 5.22 18.78
C GLU A 172 -2.60 3.71 19.00
N THR A 173 -3.45 3.34 19.96
CA THR A 173 -3.73 1.93 20.29
C THR A 173 -4.48 1.25 19.15
N GLN A 174 -5.46 1.93 18.55
CA GLN A 174 -6.19 1.44 17.38
C GLN A 174 -5.26 1.33 16.18
N CYS A 175 -4.42 2.33 15.92
CA CYS A 175 -3.45 2.30 14.83
C CYS A 175 -2.49 1.11 14.98
N GLU A 176 -1.88 0.95 16.16
CA GLU A 176 -0.98 -0.17 16.42
C GLU A 176 -1.67 -1.53 16.20
N ALA A 177 -2.87 -1.71 16.75
CA ALA A 177 -3.63 -2.95 16.63
C ALA A 177 -4.06 -3.26 15.18
N LEU A 178 -4.22 -2.24 14.34
CA LEU A 178 -4.53 -2.36 12.91
C LEU A 178 -3.28 -2.39 12.02
N ASN A 179 -2.07 -2.36 12.60
CA ASN A 179 -0.79 -2.22 11.89
C ASN A 179 -0.65 -0.92 11.09
N MET A 180 -1.25 0.18 11.54
CA MET A 180 -1.16 1.50 10.90
C MET A 180 -0.14 2.40 11.61
N ARG A 181 0.57 3.22 10.84
CA ARG A 181 1.73 4.02 11.30
C ARG A 181 1.60 5.53 11.10
N HIS A 182 0.52 6.03 10.50
CA HIS A 182 0.36 7.46 10.21
C HIS A 182 0.37 8.39 11.45
N MET A 183 0.35 7.84 12.67
CA MET A 183 0.52 8.60 13.92
C MET A 183 1.95 8.59 14.49
N THR A 184 2.81 7.66 14.06
CA THR A 184 4.12 7.40 14.70
C THR A 184 5.29 7.45 13.72
N ASP A 185 5.06 7.24 12.43
CA ASP A 185 6.05 7.33 11.36
C ASP A 185 5.52 8.19 10.22
N THR A 186 6.09 9.39 10.07
CA THR A 186 5.65 10.37 9.07
C THR A 186 6.54 10.40 7.84
N ARG A 187 7.56 9.53 7.72
CA ARG A 187 8.51 9.63 6.60
C ARG A 187 7.87 9.26 5.26
N TRP A 188 6.98 8.27 5.25
CA TRP A 188 6.42 7.70 4.01
C TRP A 188 4.88 7.62 4.01
N CYS A 189 4.22 8.03 5.10
CA CYS A 189 2.77 7.90 5.25
C CYS A 189 2.11 9.07 6.01
N GLU A 190 2.46 10.30 5.65
CA GLU A 190 1.91 11.49 6.30
C GLU A 190 0.40 11.61 6.01
N LEU A 191 -0.40 11.78 7.07
CA LEU A 191 -1.85 11.94 6.95
C LEU A 191 -2.22 13.43 6.83
N ILE A 192 -2.22 13.94 5.59
CA ILE A 192 -2.56 15.34 5.28
C ILE A 192 -3.91 15.43 4.56
N HIS A 193 -4.77 16.35 4.99
CA HIS A 193 -6.03 16.59 4.30
C HIS A 193 -5.81 17.37 3.00
N GLY A 194 -6.27 16.82 1.89
CA GLY A 194 -6.12 17.41 0.56
C GLY A 194 -4.87 16.99 -0.20
N ASP A 195 -3.96 16.23 0.44
CA ASP A 195 -2.79 15.65 -0.21
C ASP A 195 -2.96 14.13 -0.34
N TYR A 196 -3.36 13.71 -1.54
CA TYR A 196 -3.76 12.33 -1.83
C TYR A 196 -3.02 11.71 -3.02
N CYS A 197 -1.83 12.22 -3.33
CA CYS A 197 -1.04 11.79 -4.47
C CYS A 197 0.42 11.64 -4.07
N GLY A 198 1.13 10.70 -4.70
CA GLY A 198 2.57 10.52 -4.50
C GLY A 198 2.92 9.49 -3.44
N LYS A 199 4.22 9.39 -3.15
CA LYS A 199 4.80 8.31 -2.32
C LYS A 199 4.69 8.55 -0.80
N ASP A 200 4.47 9.80 -0.38
CA ASP A 200 4.61 10.18 1.03
C ASP A 200 3.25 10.42 1.73
N THR A 201 2.13 10.03 1.10
CA THR A 201 0.78 10.21 1.66
C THR A 201 0.24 8.93 2.28
N ALA A 202 -0.45 9.04 3.41
CA ALA A 202 -1.16 7.90 4.02
C ALA A 202 -2.28 7.33 3.13
N ILE A 203 -2.87 8.16 2.26
CA ILE A 203 -4.02 7.80 1.40
C ILE A 203 -3.73 8.29 -0.01
N ASN A 204 -3.54 7.36 -0.94
CA ASN A 204 -3.25 7.66 -2.33
C ASN A 204 -4.46 7.37 -3.24
N ASP A 205 -4.85 8.36 -4.03
CA ASP A 205 -5.99 8.36 -4.96
C ASP A 205 -5.58 8.27 -6.43
N THR A 206 -4.29 8.03 -6.74
CA THR A 206 -3.79 7.93 -8.12
C THR A 206 -4.33 6.71 -8.87
N HIS A 207 -4.77 5.67 -8.14
CA HIS A 207 -5.30 4.46 -8.75
C HIS A 207 -6.75 4.67 -9.21
N ARG A 208 -7.02 4.42 -10.50
CA ARG A 208 -8.35 4.62 -11.09
C ARG A 208 -9.45 3.80 -10.40
N HIS A 209 -9.12 2.56 -10.01
CA HIS A 209 -10.09 1.58 -9.52
C HIS A 209 -9.92 1.20 -8.05
N ALA A 210 -8.94 1.78 -7.37
CA ALA A 210 -8.65 1.52 -5.97
C ALA A 210 -8.35 2.81 -5.21
N ILE A 211 -8.46 2.76 -3.89
CA ILE A 211 -7.78 3.70 -3.00
C ILE A 211 -6.67 2.91 -2.32
N GLU A 212 -5.45 3.42 -2.41
CA GLU A 212 -4.26 2.86 -1.78
C GLU A 212 -4.07 3.49 -0.40
N PHE A 213 -3.80 2.65 0.59
CA PHE A 213 -3.53 3.03 1.96
C PHE A 213 -2.08 2.68 2.25
N ARG A 214 -1.21 3.70 2.24
CA ARG A 214 0.22 3.56 2.51
C ARG A 214 0.55 3.60 3.99
N THR A 215 -0.47 3.78 4.82
CA THR A 215 -0.31 3.89 6.27
C THR A 215 0.11 2.59 6.95
N PHE A 216 -0.08 1.40 6.35
CA PHE A 216 0.24 0.19 7.10
C PHE A 216 1.74 -0.07 7.14
N GLY A 217 2.16 -0.65 8.26
CA GLY A 217 3.46 -1.27 8.36
C GLY A 217 3.55 -2.55 7.53
N PRO A 218 4.72 -3.20 7.57
CA PRO A 218 5.02 -4.34 6.75
C PRO A 218 4.14 -5.50 7.13
N TRP A 219 3.90 -6.36 6.16
CA TRP A 219 3.13 -7.57 6.29
C TRP A 219 4.08 -8.76 6.31
N HIS A 220 4.44 -9.24 7.50
CA HIS A 220 5.29 -10.42 7.72
C HIS A 220 4.82 -11.21 8.94
N HIS A 221 5.59 -12.23 9.37
CA HIS A 221 5.24 -13.12 10.47
C HIS A 221 4.71 -12.38 11.72
N ASP A 222 5.40 -11.34 12.18
CA ASP A 222 5.08 -10.66 13.45
C ASP A 222 3.83 -9.76 13.36
N THR A 223 3.49 -9.28 12.16
CA THR A 223 2.34 -8.41 11.92
C THR A 223 1.13 -9.15 11.35
N ALA A 224 1.29 -10.40 10.93
CA ALA A 224 0.24 -11.23 10.34
C ALA A 224 -1.03 -11.32 11.21
N GLY A 225 -0.87 -11.34 12.53
CA GLY A 225 -1.99 -11.39 13.48
C GLY A 225 -2.92 -10.16 13.43
N ARG A 226 -2.45 -9.04 12.90
CA ARG A 226 -3.20 -7.78 12.78
C ARG A 226 -4.00 -7.68 11.48
N LEU A 227 -3.71 -8.53 10.49
CA LEU A 227 -4.29 -8.43 9.15
C LEU A 227 -5.81 -8.67 9.13
N ASP A 228 -6.31 -9.61 9.95
CA ASP A 228 -7.75 -9.86 10.08
C ASP A 228 -8.46 -8.58 10.56
N ALA A 229 -7.98 -7.96 11.64
CA ALA A 229 -8.57 -6.74 12.18
C ALA A 229 -8.50 -5.58 11.16
N ALA A 230 -7.34 -5.39 10.52
CA ALA A 230 -7.14 -4.39 9.47
C ALA A 230 -8.18 -4.52 8.34
N VAL A 231 -8.29 -5.70 7.74
CA VAL A 231 -9.20 -5.93 6.60
C VAL A 231 -10.67 -5.80 7.02
N HIS A 232 -11.04 -6.26 8.22
CA HIS A 232 -12.41 -6.07 8.72
C HIS A 232 -12.74 -4.59 8.98
N TYR A 233 -11.81 -3.81 9.52
CA TYR A 233 -11.97 -2.36 9.67
C TYR A 233 -12.18 -1.68 8.30
N MET A 234 -11.31 -1.98 7.32
CA MET A 234 -11.41 -1.43 5.97
C MET A 234 -12.74 -1.80 5.31
N HIS A 235 -13.16 -3.07 5.41
CA HIS A 235 -14.44 -3.50 4.87
C HIS A 235 -15.64 -2.81 5.55
N ALA A 236 -15.62 -2.66 6.89
CA ALA A 236 -16.68 -2.00 7.63
C ALA A 236 -16.85 -0.52 7.22
N MET A 237 -15.73 0.21 7.13
CA MET A 237 -15.74 1.62 6.70
C MET A 237 -16.13 1.77 5.23
N TRP A 238 -15.63 0.90 4.36
CA TRP A 238 -16.03 0.86 2.96
C TRP A 238 -17.55 0.70 2.82
N ARG A 239 -18.13 -0.28 3.55
CA ARG A 239 -19.58 -0.54 3.57
C ARG A 239 -20.37 0.63 4.15
N PHE A 240 -19.84 1.30 5.18
CA PHE A 240 -20.45 2.49 5.75
C PHE A 240 -20.53 3.61 4.72
N PHE A 241 -19.44 3.93 4.02
CA PHE A 241 -19.45 4.95 2.98
C PHE A 241 -20.37 4.63 1.81
N GLN A 242 -20.55 3.35 1.46
CA GLN A 242 -21.53 2.97 0.45
C GLN A 242 -22.97 3.35 0.85
N LYS A 243 -23.31 3.48 2.13
CA LYS A 243 -24.69 3.85 2.53
C LYS A 243 -25.02 5.32 2.27
N PHE A 244 -24.03 6.18 2.05
CA PHE A 244 -24.22 7.62 1.99
C PHE A 244 -23.68 8.21 0.68
N PRO A 245 -24.53 8.87 -0.14
CA PRO A 245 -24.04 9.60 -1.30
C PRO A 245 -23.18 10.80 -0.89
N VAL A 246 -22.22 11.17 -1.72
CA VAL A 246 -21.43 12.40 -1.53
C VAL A 246 -22.34 13.61 -1.81
N PRO A 247 -22.33 14.69 -1.00
CA PRO A 247 -21.50 14.96 0.19
C PRO A 247 -22.25 14.76 1.52
N LYS A 248 -23.31 13.95 1.57
CA LYS A 248 -24.29 13.96 2.68
C LYS A 248 -23.78 13.46 4.05
N LEU A 249 -22.55 12.95 4.12
CA LEU A 249 -21.99 12.35 5.32
C LEU A 249 -21.10 13.35 6.04
N LYS A 250 -21.39 13.64 7.32
CA LYS A 250 -20.64 14.64 8.10
C LYS A 250 -19.36 14.04 8.65
N THR A 251 -18.29 14.83 8.72
CA THR A 251 -16.99 14.46 9.30
C THR A 251 -17.13 13.79 10.67
N ARG A 252 -17.90 14.38 11.59
CA ARG A 252 -18.13 13.81 12.94
C ARG A 252 -18.70 12.39 12.92
N ASP A 253 -19.57 12.08 11.93
CA ASP A 253 -20.24 10.79 11.82
C ASP A 253 -19.26 9.76 11.24
N ILE A 254 -18.37 10.18 10.33
CA ILE A 254 -17.24 9.38 9.82
C ILE A 254 -16.31 9.00 10.96
N GLN A 255 -15.84 9.98 11.71
CA GLN A 255 -14.89 9.77 12.80
C GLN A 255 -15.49 8.88 13.90
N ALA A 256 -16.75 9.11 14.27
CA ALA A 256 -17.44 8.29 15.27
C ALA A 256 -17.58 6.82 14.79
N MET A 257 -17.97 6.61 13.53
CA MET A 257 -18.07 5.26 12.98
C MET A 257 -16.68 4.60 12.86
N SER A 258 -15.65 5.35 12.47
CA SER A 258 -14.28 4.82 12.36
C SER A 258 -13.78 4.23 13.67
N ARG A 259 -13.89 4.98 14.77
CA ARG A 259 -13.51 4.50 16.11
C ARG A 259 -14.28 3.24 16.50
N VAL A 260 -15.59 3.19 16.26
CA VAL A 260 -16.41 2.01 16.57
C VAL A 260 -16.02 0.81 15.71
N ALA A 261 -15.82 1.02 14.41
CA ALA A 261 -15.42 -0.02 13.48
C ALA A 261 -14.06 -0.63 13.84
N ALA A 262 -13.08 0.22 14.21
CA ALA A 262 -11.76 -0.22 14.63
C ALA A 262 -11.85 -1.08 15.91
N THR A 263 -12.49 -0.57 16.96
CA THR A 263 -12.67 -1.31 18.23
C THR A 263 -13.38 -2.65 18.01
N GLN A 264 -14.41 -2.70 17.17
CA GLN A 264 -15.12 -3.94 16.88
C GLN A 264 -14.22 -4.94 16.14
N ALA A 265 -13.51 -4.50 15.10
CA ALA A 265 -12.63 -5.37 14.32
C ALA A 265 -11.50 -5.97 15.17
N ILE A 266 -10.92 -5.17 16.07
CA ILE A 266 -9.87 -5.59 17.01
C ILE A 266 -10.42 -6.63 18.00
N ASN A 267 -11.57 -6.36 18.62
CA ASN A 267 -12.17 -7.25 19.62
C ASN A 267 -12.59 -8.60 19.03
N ASP A 268 -13.20 -8.61 17.84
CA ASP A 268 -13.65 -9.84 17.18
C ASP A 268 -12.47 -10.75 16.80
N THR A 269 -11.36 -10.15 16.35
CA THR A 269 -10.13 -10.86 16.03
C THR A 269 -9.52 -11.48 17.30
N ASN A 270 -9.42 -10.71 18.38
CA ASN A 270 -8.91 -11.20 19.67
C ASN A 270 -9.74 -12.36 20.24
N ALA A 271 -11.08 -12.26 20.15
CA ALA A 271 -11.97 -13.33 20.59
C ALA A 271 -11.79 -14.62 19.78
N THR A 272 -11.56 -14.50 18.47
CA THR A 272 -11.30 -15.64 17.58
C THR A 272 -9.98 -16.33 17.91
N THR A 273 -8.92 -15.57 18.16
CA THR A 273 -7.60 -16.11 18.56
C THR A 273 -7.68 -16.82 19.90
N ALA A 274 -8.29 -16.19 20.91
CA ALA A 274 -8.46 -16.79 22.24
C ALA A 274 -9.33 -18.07 22.22
N GLY A 275 -10.26 -18.19 21.28
CA GLY A 275 -11.04 -19.40 21.06
C GLY A 275 -10.24 -20.55 20.42
N ARG A 276 -9.23 -20.24 19.59
CA ARG A 276 -8.36 -21.24 18.95
C ARG A 276 -7.31 -21.82 19.91
N GLU A 277 -6.85 -21.04 20.89
CA GLU A 277 -5.87 -21.51 21.90
C GLU A 277 -6.48 -22.38 23.00
N ARG A 278 -7.81 -22.46 23.08
CA ARG A 278 -8.54 -23.24 24.10
C ARG A 278 -8.99 -24.64 23.63
N ILE A 279 -8.65 -25.02 22.40
CA ILE A 279 -8.96 -26.33 21.79
C ILE A 279 -7.66 -27.11 21.62
#